data_AF-A0A1H8FBH5-F1
#
_entry.id   AF-A0A1H8FBH5-F1
#
_cell.length_a   1.000
_cell.length_b   1.000
_cell.length_c   1.000
_cell.angle_alpha   90.00
_cell.angle_beta   90.00
_cell.angle_gamma   90.00
#
_symmetry.space_group_name_H-M   'P 1'
#
loop_
_entity.id
_entity.type
_entity.pdbx_description
1 polymer ?
#
loop_
_entity_poly.entity_id
_entity_poly.type
_entity_poly.pdbx_seq_one_letter_code
_entity_poly.pdbx_strand_id
1 'polypeptide(L)'
;MKERCAEECLFHWSAVVKAASSGWEQQFAAEIAKKAEKPWWRPTAKQLVIMRRMTDALFYGDAASLIEVERPVPVRTSKGGHRAA
;
A
#
# COMPACT_ATOMS: atom_id res chain seq x y z
N MET A 1 0.58 -2.60 11.91
CA MET A 1 1.38 -3.21 10.82
C MET A 1 2.85 -3.05 11.17
N LYS A 2 3.69 -4.06 10.92
CA LYS A 2 5.13 -3.98 11.19
C LYS A 2 5.77 -3.07 10.15
N GLU A 3 6.51 -2.06 10.59
CA GLU A 3 7.20 -1.15 9.67
C GLU A 3 8.35 -1.87 8.97
N ARG A 4 8.38 -1.82 7.63
CA ARG A 4 9.42 -2.50 6.86
C ARG A 4 10.77 -1.81 6.96
N CYS A 5 11.82 -2.60 7.11
CA CYS A 5 13.19 -2.12 7.09
C CYS A 5 13.65 -1.76 5.68
N ALA A 6 14.77 -1.04 5.57
CA ALA A 6 15.33 -0.65 4.28
C ALA A 6 15.67 -1.87 3.41
N GLU A 7 16.22 -2.93 3.99
CA GLU A 7 16.53 -4.18 3.28
C GLU A 7 15.29 -4.84 2.68
N GLU A 8 14.17 -4.89 3.43
CA GLU A 8 12.91 -5.46 2.94
C GLU A 8 12.34 -4.63 1.78
N CYS A 9 12.41 -3.30 1.88
CA CYS A 9 11.99 -2.42 0.78
C CYS A 9 12.89 -2.64 -0.46
N LEU A 10 14.21 -2.73 -0.27
CA LEU A 10 15.17 -2.93 -1.37
C LEU A 10 14.99 -4.29 -2.05
N PHE A 11 14.69 -5.33 -1.28
CA PHE A 11 14.40 -6.67 -1.82
C PHE A 11 13.25 -6.66 -2.83
N HIS A 12 12.18 -5.89 -2.56
CA HIS A 12 11.03 -5.74 -3.45
C HIS A 12 11.16 -4.59 -4.45
N TRP A 13 12.26 -3.84 -4.45
CA TRP A 13 12.35 -2.58 -5.17
C TRP A 13 12.26 -2.73 -6.69
N SER A 14 12.72 -3.85 -7.23
CA SER A 14 12.58 -4.15 -8.66
C SER A 14 11.10 -4.25 -9.09
N ALA A 15 10.22 -4.71 -8.21
CA ALA A 15 8.78 -4.71 -8.45
C ALA A 15 8.19 -3.29 -8.31
N VAL A 16 8.68 -2.50 -7.35
CA VAL A 16 8.27 -1.09 -7.16
C VAL A 16 8.55 -0.28 -8.42
N VAL A 17 9.74 -0.40 -8.99
CA VAL A 17 10.13 0.30 -10.24
C VAL A 17 9.20 -0.06 -11.39
N LYS A 18 8.76 -1.32 -11.50
CA LYS A 18 7.85 -1.78 -12.56
C LYS A 18 6.40 -1.32 -12.34
N ALA A 19 5.96 -1.18 -11.09
CA ALA A 19 4.59 -0.80 -10.74
C ALA A 19 4.38 0.72 -10.67
N ALA A 20 5.45 1.51 -10.54
CA ALA A 20 5.40 2.96 -10.45
C ALA A 20 4.68 3.56 -11.68
N SER A 21 3.50 4.13 -11.45
CA SER A 21 2.60 4.57 -12.51
C SER A 21 2.69 6.07 -12.79
N SER A 22 3.00 6.90 -11.79
CA SER A 22 3.16 8.35 -11.96
C SER A 22 4.61 8.77 -12.23
N GLY A 23 4.80 9.88 -12.95
CA GLY A 23 6.14 10.35 -13.33
C GLY A 23 7.04 10.68 -12.14
N TRP A 24 6.48 11.16 -11.03
CA TRP A 24 7.26 11.40 -9.80
C TRP A 24 7.68 10.08 -9.14
N GLU A 25 6.77 9.12 -9.03
CA GLU A 25 7.07 7.80 -8.44
C GLU A 25 8.11 7.05 -9.25
N GLN A 26 8.03 7.11 -10.58
CA GLN A 26 9.00 6.50 -11.48
C GLN A 26 10.41 7.09 -11.27
N GLN A 27 10.50 8.42 -11.25
CA GLN A 27 11.77 9.11 -11.00
C GLN A 27 12.34 8.74 -9.63
N PHE A 28 11.52 8.78 -8.58
CA PHE A 28 11.96 8.42 -7.24
C PHE A 28 12.42 6.94 -7.17
N ALA A 29 11.66 6.02 -7.75
CA ALA A 29 11.99 4.60 -7.76
C ALA A 29 13.30 4.33 -8.49
N ALA A 30 13.51 4.95 -9.66
CA ALA A 30 14.73 4.85 -10.44
C ALA A 30 15.95 5.44 -9.70
N GLU A 31 15.79 6.60 -9.05
CA GLU A 31 16.86 7.20 -8.25
C GLU A 31 17.30 6.31 -7.09
N ILE A 32 16.35 5.71 -6.37
CA ILE A 32 16.66 4.80 -5.27
C ILE A 32 17.32 3.53 -5.79
N ALA A 33 16.85 2.98 -6.92
CA ALA A 33 17.48 1.82 -7.54
C ALA A 33 18.95 2.10 -7.84
N LYS A 34 19.25 3.24 -8.46
CA LYS A 34 20.62 3.68 -8.76
C LYS A 34 21.47 3.92 -7.52
N LYS A 35 20.89 4.48 -6.46
CA LYS A 35 21.61 4.71 -5.20
C LYS A 35 21.89 3.39 -4.46
N ALA A 36 20.96 2.44 -4.52
CA ALA A 36 21.06 1.13 -3.88
C ALA A 36 22.15 0.23 -4.48
N GLU A 37 22.60 0.50 -5.70
CA GLU A 37 23.77 -0.16 -6.30
C GLU A 37 25.06 0.08 -5.49
N LYS A 38 25.10 1.16 -4.69
CA LYS A 38 26.26 1.49 -3.86
C LYS A 38 26.15 0.78 -2.51
N PRO A 39 27.07 -0.14 -2.16
CA PRO A 39 26.95 -0.96 -0.94
C PRO A 39 27.04 -0.16 0.37
N TRP A 40 27.63 1.04 0.34
CA TRP A 40 27.68 1.95 1.50
C TRP A 40 26.48 2.89 1.58
N TRP A 41 25.62 2.93 0.56
CA TRP A 41 24.49 3.84 0.58
C TRP A 41 23.40 3.32 1.52
N ARG A 42 22.83 4.26 2.27
CA ARG A 42 21.69 4.04 3.16
C ARG A 42 20.64 5.09 2.81
N PRO A 43 19.34 4.72 2.73
CA PRO A 43 18.29 5.71 2.55
C PRO A 43 18.22 6.63 3.77
N THR A 44 17.92 7.90 3.53
CA THR A 44 17.55 8.82 4.62
C THR A 44 16.22 8.39 5.24
N ALA A 45 15.93 8.85 6.46
CA ALA A 45 14.65 8.57 7.11
C ALA A 45 13.45 8.96 6.24
N LYS A 46 13.53 10.10 5.55
CA LYS A 46 12.48 10.56 4.62
C LYS A 46 12.35 9.64 3.40
N GLN A 47 13.47 9.22 2.81
CA GLN A 47 13.44 8.26 1.71
C GLN A 47 12.83 6.94 2.14
N LEU A 48 13.20 6.43 3.31
CA LEU A 48 12.66 5.17 3.84
C LEU A 48 11.15 5.22 4.04
N VAL A 49 10.60 6.34 4.51
CA VAL A 49 9.15 6.53 4.61
C VAL A 49 8.47 6.40 3.24
N ILE A 50 9.04 7.02 2.21
CA ILE A 50 8.51 6.93 0.84
C ILE A 50 8.67 5.51 0.31
N MET A 51 9.83 4.89 0.51
CA MET A 51 10.09 3.51 0.09
C MET A 51 9.06 2.55 0.69
N ARG A 52 8.75 2.69 1.98
CA ARG A 52 7.71 1.89 2.64
C ARG A 52 6.36 2.05 1.98
N ARG A 53 5.92 3.30 1.75
CA ARG A 53 4.63 3.60 1.08
C ARG A 53 4.54 2.97 -0.30
N MET A 54 5.55 3.20 -1.14
CA MET A 54 5.57 2.66 -2.52
C MET A 54 5.61 1.14 -2.52
N THR A 55 6.35 0.54 -1.58
CA THR A 55 6.39 -0.90 -1.50
C THR A 55 5.08 -1.45 -0.93
N ASP A 56 4.39 -0.75 -0.03
CA ASP A 56 3.10 -1.20 0.54
C ASP A 56 2.02 -1.17 -0.54
N ALA A 57 2.08 -0.17 -1.44
CA ALA A 57 1.21 -0.08 -2.60
C ALA A 57 1.28 -1.32 -3.51
N LEU A 58 2.41 -2.05 -3.54
CA LEU A 58 2.52 -3.31 -4.29
C LEU A 58 1.61 -4.42 -3.75
N PHE A 59 1.39 -4.46 -2.43
CA PHE A 59 0.70 -5.57 -1.78
C PHE A 59 -0.76 -5.24 -1.46
N TYR A 60 -1.04 -3.98 -1.18
CA TYR A 60 -2.34 -3.53 -0.70
C TYR A 60 -3.05 -2.60 -1.69
N GLY A 61 -2.43 -2.32 -2.85
CA GLY A 61 -2.87 -1.25 -3.75
C GLY A 61 -2.56 0.13 -3.15
N ASP A 62 -2.81 1.19 -3.92
CA ASP A 62 -2.70 2.53 -3.35
C ASP A 62 -3.73 2.67 -2.22
N ALA A 63 -3.29 3.08 -1.03
CA ALA A 63 -4.15 3.15 0.15
C ALA A 63 -5.35 4.11 -0.02
N ALA A 64 -5.32 5.02 -1.00
CA ALA A 64 -6.48 5.83 -1.36
C ALA A 64 -7.56 5.03 -2.12
N SER A 65 -7.26 3.81 -2.55
CA SER A 65 -8.18 2.86 -3.20
C SER A 65 -8.86 1.91 -2.22
N LEU A 66 -8.60 2.00 -0.91
CA LEU A 66 -9.29 1.18 0.09
C LEU A 66 -10.73 1.69 0.23
N ILE A 67 -11.61 1.18 -0.62
CA ILE A 67 -13.06 1.35 -0.53
C ILE A 67 -13.49 0.81 0.85
N GLU A 68 -14.24 1.64 1.58
CA GLU A 68 -14.94 1.25 2.79
C GLU A 68 -15.68 -0.08 2.56
N VAL A 69 -15.26 -1.14 3.24
CA VAL A 69 -16.10 -2.35 3.38
C VAL A 69 -17.24 -1.94 4.29
N GLU A 70 -18.35 -1.51 3.69
CA GLU A 70 -19.63 -1.33 4.34
C GLU A 70 -19.91 -2.58 5.20
N ARG A 71 -19.95 -2.41 6.52
CA ARG A 71 -20.41 -3.48 7.41
C ARG A 71 -21.85 -3.78 7.04
N PRO A 72 -22.23 -5.05 6.81
CA PRO A 72 -23.61 -5.37 6.52
C PRO A 72 -24.49 -4.94 7.69
N VAL A 73 -25.43 -4.03 7.42
CA VAL A 73 -26.54 -3.75 8.33
C VAL A 73 -27.29 -5.07 8.53
N PRO A 74 -27.49 -5.55 9.76
CA PRO A 74 -28.31 -6.74 9.97
C PRO A 74 -29.75 -6.39 9.56
N VAL A 75 -30.17 -6.91 8.42
CA VAL A 75 -31.58 -6.94 8.03
C VAL A 75 -32.34 -7.78 9.04
N ARG A 76 -33.01 -7.11 9.99
CA ARG A 76 -34.03 -7.78 10.80
C ARG A 76 -35.21 -8.04 9.89
N THR A 77 -35.33 -9.31 9.52
CA THR A 77 -36.42 -9.88 8.75
C THR A 77 -37.75 -9.52 9.39
N SER A 78 -38.65 -9.03 8.54
CA SER A 78 -40.06 -8.84 8.85
C SER A 78 -40.66 -10.20 9.21
N LYS A 79 -41.12 -10.36 10.45
CA LYS A 79 -41.95 -11.50 10.84
C LYS A 79 -43.39 -11.01 10.94
N GLY A 80 -44.16 -11.38 9.92
CA GLY A 80 -45.59 -11.12 9.86
C GLY A 80 -46.33 -11.73 11.05
N GLY A 81 -47.36 -11.01 11.48
CA GLY A 81 -48.43 -11.50 12.33
C GLY A 81 -49.73 -10.91 11.80
N HIS A 82 -50.54 -11.74 11.15
CA HIS A 82 -51.85 -11.41 10.60
C HIS A 82 -52.96 -11.57 11.65
N ARG A 83 -53.91 -10.61 11.66
CA ARG A 83 -55.36 -10.65 12.06
C ARG A 83 -55.65 -10.96 13.55
N ALA A 84 -56.76 -10.54 14.18
CA ALA A 84 -58.12 -10.24 13.74
C ALA A 84 -58.76 -9.16 14.67
N ALA A 85 -59.65 -8.30 14.15
CA ALA A 85 -61.11 -8.30 14.35
C ALA A 85 -61.56 -7.87 15.75
#